data_AF-A0A3D2IHZ2-F1
#
_entry.id   AF-A0A3D2IHZ2-F1
#
_cell.length_a   1.000
_cell.length_b   1.000
_cell.length_c   1.000
_cell.angle_alpha   90.00
_cell.angle_beta   90.00
_cell.angle_gamma   90.00
#
_symmetry.space_group_name_H-M   'P 1'
#
loop_
_entity.id
_entity.type
_entity.pdbx_description
1 polymer ?
#
loop_
_entity_poly.entity_id
_entity_poly.type
_entity_poly.pdbx_seq_one_letter_code
_entity_poly.pdbx_strand_id
1 'polypeptide(L)'
;MPQNHLQNHSLTSLFDYQISQQELSTYLSQALDLYKKGTKKYFSLSFPIQKVDVLAVLEQNSDKTSFEYYWEKPSDNFSIAAAGEVARIRSTGKNRFSDASRAGKKLIHEIFHFSKLTHSKTAPHLFGGFSFYDHNISKDWAEFGAASFTLPEW
;
A
#
# COMPACT_ATOMS: atom_id res chain seq x y z
N MET A 1 8.46 -24.09 -16.62
CA MET A 1 8.53 -22.87 -15.77
C MET A 1 7.76 -23.19 -14.50
N PRO A 2 8.40 -23.37 -13.32
CA PRO A 2 7.77 -24.09 -12.22
C PRO A 2 6.84 -23.17 -11.43
N GLN A 3 5.55 -23.16 -11.79
CA GLN A 3 4.48 -22.44 -11.07
C GLN A 3 3.90 -23.24 -9.88
N ASN A 4 4.48 -24.39 -9.51
CA ASN A 4 3.87 -25.37 -8.60
C ASN A 4 4.46 -25.46 -7.18
N HIS A 5 5.34 -24.55 -6.75
CA HIS A 5 6.01 -24.66 -5.43
C HIS A 5 5.45 -23.78 -4.30
N LEU A 6 4.32 -23.09 -4.51
CA LEU A 6 3.79 -22.17 -3.48
C LEU A 6 2.68 -22.77 -2.62
N GLN A 7 2.08 -23.92 -2.99
CA GLN A 7 0.94 -24.50 -2.25
C GLN A 7 1.36 -24.99 -0.84
N ASN A 8 0.54 -24.70 0.18
CA ASN A 8 0.66 -25.13 1.59
C ASN A 8 1.73 -24.43 2.46
N HIS A 9 2.28 -23.31 2.03
CA HIS A 9 3.23 -22.51 2.83
C HIS A 9 2.52 -21.38 3.58
N SER A 10 2.84 -21.18 4.86
CA SER A 10 2.42 -19.97 5.61
C SER A 10 3.06 -18.73 5.00
N LEU A 11 2.44 -17.55 5.17
CA LEU A 11 3.01 -16.27 4.69
C LEU A 11 4.46 -16.06 5.17
N THR A 12 4.74 -16.42 6.43
CA THR A 12 6.10 -16.36 7.00
C THR A 12 7.07 -17.25 6.23
N SER A 13 6.69 -18.50 5.94
CA SER A 13 7.57 -19.39 5.18
C SER A 13 7.79 -18.90 3.74
N LEU A 14 6.76 -18.34 3.09
CA LEU A 14 6.91 -17.73 1.76
C LEU A 14 7.88 -16.55 1.77
N PHE A 15 7.80 -15.71 2.79
CA PHE A 15 8.73 -14.60 3.00
C PHE A 15 10.17 -15.13 3.16
N ASP A 16 10.38 -16.10 4.05
CA ASP A 16 11.71 -16.65 4.35
C ASP A 16 12.38 -17.29 3.12
N TYR A 17 11.59 -17.92 2.24
CA TYR A 17 12.10 -18.47 0.98
C TYR A 17 12.55 -17.41 -0.03
N GLN A 18 12.06 -16.19 0.08
CA GLN A 18 12.21 -15.16 -0.94
C GLN A 18 13.24 -14.11 -0.56
N ILE A 19 13.47 -13.88 0.73
CA ILE A 19 14.49 -12.97 1.23
C ILE A 19 15.28 -13.62 2.37
N SER A 20 16.60 -13.73 2.20
CA SER A 20 17.45 -14.21 3.28
C SER A 20 17.56 -13.16 4.39
N GLN A 21 17.86 -13.59 5.62
CA GLN A 21 18.07 -12.68 6.74
C GLN A 21 19.21 -11.67 6.48
N GLN A 22 20.29 -12.11 5.82
CA GLN A 22 21.41 -11.25 5.46
C GLN A 22 20.99 -10.19 4.44
N GLU A 23 20.20 -10.58 3.46
CA GLU A 23 19.69 -9.66 2.44
C GLU A 23 18.71 -8.64 3.04
N LEU A 24 17.75 -9.09 3.86
CA LEU A 24 16.83 -8.21 4.58
C LEU A 24 17.59 -7.21 5.45
N SER A 25 18.58 -7.68 6.20
CA SER A 25 19.42 -6.84 7.06
C SER A 25 20.20 -5.79 6.28
N THR A 26 20.67 -6.13 5.08
CA THR A 26 21.35 -5.20 4.17
C THR A 26 20.40 -4.08 3.73
N TYR A 27 19.20 -4.43 3.26
CA TYR A 27 18.23 -3.44 2.80
C TYR A 27 17.66 -2.57 3.93
N LEU A 28 17.45 -3.15 5.12
CA LEU A 28 17.04 -2.38 6.30
C LEU A 28 18.13 -1.40 6.72
N SER A 29 19.40 -1.81 6.69
CA SER A 29 20.52 -0.90 6.98
C SER A 29 20.58 0.26 5.99
N GLN A 30 20.39 -0.01 4.70
CA GLN A 30 20.30 1.03 3.68
C GLN A 30 19.10 1.97 3.90
N ALA A 31 17.93 1.42 4.25
CA ALA A 31 16.74 2.21 4.55
C ALA A 31 16.96 3.13 5.76
N LEU A 32 17.61 2.63 6.81
CA LEU A 32 17.97 3.42 8.00
C LEU A 32 18.96 4.54 7.68
N ASP A 33 19.92 4.30 6.80
CA ASP A 33 20.85 5.35 6.37
C ASP A 33 20.16 6.44 5.54
N LEU A 34 19.25 6.05 4.65
CA LEU A 34 18.43 7.00 3.88
C LEU A 34 17.47 7.79 4.77
N TYR A 35 16.95 7.16 5.83
CA TYR A 35 16.16 7.80 6.88
C TYR A 35 16.96 8.83 7.67
N LYS A 36 18.16 8.48 8.14
CA LYS A 36 19.07 9.41 8.84
C LYS A 36 19.45 10.62 7.98
N LYS A 37 19.57 10.42 6.66
CA LYS A 37 19.81 11.51 5.69
C LYS A 37 18.56 12.36 5.40
N GLY A 38 17.39 11.98 5.92
CA GLY A 38 16.11 12.67 5.71
C GLY A 38 15.52 12.49 4.30
N THR A 39 16.07 11.58 3.49
CA THR A 39 15.66 11.38 2.09
C THR A 39 14.48 10.43 1.94
N LYS A 40 14.34 9.48 2.87
CA LYS A 40 13.28 8.47 2.92
C LYS A 40 12.69 8.41 4.32
N LYS A 41 11.42 8.07 4.45
CA LYS A 41 10.71 7.95 5.72
C LYS A 41 10.06 6.59 5.93
N TYR A 42 9.77 5.90 4.84
CA TYR A 42 9.06 4.63 4.87
C TYR A 42 9.88 3.55 4.19
N PHE A 43 9.76 2.32 4.69
CA PHE A 43 10.30 1.12 4.08
C PHE A 43 9.13 0.29 3.55
N SER A 44 9.24 -0.22 2.33
CA SER A 44 8.26 -1.15 1.78
C SER A 44 8.96 -2.32 1.13
N LEU A 45 8.39 -3.52 1.33
CA LEU A 45 8.85 -4.75 0.74
C LEU A 45 7.70 -5.38 -0.05
N SER A 46 7.99 -5.83 -1.27
CA SER A 46 7.02 -6.58 -2.05
C SER A 46 7.58 -7.91 -2.49
N PHE A 47 6.83 -8.97 -2.21
CA PHE A 47 7.22 -10.35 -2.41
C PHE A 47 6.00 -11.17 -2.86
N PRO A 48 6.16 -12.18 -3.71
CA PRO A 48 5.03 -12.94 -4.23
C PRO A 48 4.40 -13.82 -3.16
N ILE A 49 3.07 -13.80 -3.10
CA ILE A 49 2.28 -14.71 -2.26
C ILE A 49 1.49 -15.70 -3.11
N GLN A 50 0.92 -16.73 -2.48
CA GLN A 50 -0.07 -17.59 -3.13
C GLN A 50 -1.28 -16.75 -3.57
N LYS A 51 -1.96 -17.20 -4.63
CA LYS A 51 -3.26 -16.60 -4.98
C LYS A 51 -4.23 -16.84 -3.82
N VAL A 52 -4.84 -15.77 -3.35
CA VAL A 52 -5.82 -15.76 -2.26
C VAL A 52 -7.13 -15.17 -2.74
N ASP A 53 -8.21 -15.48 -2.03
CA ASP A 53 -9.43 -14.69 -2.12
C ASP A 53 -9.22 -13.37 -1.37
N VAL A 54 -9.20 -12.28 -2.12
CA VAL A 54 -8.86 -10.94 -1.64
C VAL A 54 -9.89 -10.41 -0.64
N LEU A 55 -11.18 -10.75 -0.80
CA LEU A 55 -12.20 -10.35 0.16
C LEU A 55 -12.08 -11.16 1.45
N ALA A 56 -11.79 -12.46 1.35
CA ALA A 56 -11.58 -13.30 2.53
C ALA A 56 -10.38 -12.81 3.38
N VAL A 57 -9.33 -12.28 2.76
CA VAL A 57 -8.20 -11.66 3.48
C VAL A 57 -8.65 -10.45 4.29
N LEU A 58 -9.48 -9.56 3.71
CA LEU A 58 -10.01 -8.42 4.43
C LEU A 58 -10.94 -8.88 5.56
N GLU A 59 -11.84 -9.85 5.33
CA GLU A 59 -12.73 -10.36 6.38
C GLU A 59 -11.99 -10.92 7.60
N GLN A 60 -10.82 -11.52 7.38
CA GLN A 60 -9.96 -12.06 8.44
C GLN A 60 -9.15 -11.01 9.19
N ASN A 61 -9.10 -9.76 8.69
CA ASN A 61 -8.41 -8.69 9.38
C ASN A 61 -9.13 -8.36 10.70
N SER A 62 -8.45 -8.58 11.82
CA SER A 62 -9.03 -8.43 13.16
C SER A 62 -9.25 -6.98 13.57
N ASP A 63 -8.46 -6.06 13.02
CA ASP A 63 -8.63 -4.63 13.27
C ASP A 63 -9.56 -4.00 12.23
N LYS A 64 -10.84 -3.97 12.57
CA LYS A 64 -11.90 -3.33 11.76
C LYS A 64 -12.02 -1.82 11.99
N THR A 65 -11.17 -1.24 12.84
CA THR A 65 -11.24 0.19 13.18
C THR A 65 -10.33 1.06 12.33
N SER A 66 -9.38 0.44 11.61
CA SER A 66 -8.47 1.12 10.69
C SER A 66 -8.98 1.12 9.25
N PHE A 67 -8.24 1.79 8.36
CA PHE A 67 -8.54 1.86 6.94
C PHE A 67 -8.58 0.45 6.32
N GLU A 68 -9.63 0.14 5.56
CA GLU A 68 -9.72 -1.04 4.69
C GLU A 68 -10.10 -0.59 3.28
N TYR A 69 -9.53 -1.26 2.27
CA TYR A 69 -9.78 -0.95 0.88
C TYR A 69 -9.84 -2.22 0.03
N TYR A 70 -10.87 -2.28 -0.81
CA TYR A 70 -11.04 -3.31 -1.81
C TYR A 70 -11.23 -2.67 -3.18
N TRP A 71 -10.51 -3.19 -4.17
CA TRP A 71 -10.70 -2.81 -5.56
C TRP A 71 -10.47 -4.00 -6.48
N GLU A 72 -11.31 -4.12 -7.51
CA GLU A 72 -11.16 -5.15 -8.51
C GLU A 72 -11.31 -4.60 -9.93
N LYS A 73 -10.62 -5.26 -10.86
CA LYS A 73 -10.80 -5.13 -12.29
C LYS A 73 -11.03 -6.53 -12.86
N PRO A 74 -12.30 -7.00 -12.91
CA PRO A 74 -12.62 -8.36 -13.32
C PRO A 74 -12.11 -8.73 -14.72
N SER A 75 -12.12 -7.77 -15.65
CA SER A 75 -11.62 -7.96 -17.02
C SER A 75 -10.12 -8.29 -17.09
N ASP A 76 -9.35 -7.94 -16.06
CA ASP A 76 -7.92 -8.24 -15.98
C ASP A 76 -7.62 -9.38 -14.98
N ASN A 77 -8.65 -9.99 -14.38
CA ASN A 77 -8.51 -10.95 -13.27
C ASN A 77 -7.53 -10.42 -12.19
N PHE A 78 -7.75 -9.17 -11.79
CA PHE A 78 -6.89 -8.45 -10.86
C PHE A 78 -7.71 -7.80 -9.74
N SER A 79 -7.24 -7.95 -8.51
CA SER A 79 -7.86 -7.37 -7.33
C SER A 79 -6.81 -6.96 -6.31
N ILE A 80 -7.18 -6.02 -5.46
CA ILE A 80 -6.36 -5.44 -4.39
C ILE A 80 -7.18 -5.47 -3.10
N ALA A 81 -6.56 -5.94 -2.03
CA ALA A 81 -6.93 -5.66 -0.66
C ALA A 81 -5.83 -4.81 -0.06
N ALA A 82 -6.20 -3.85 0.78
CA ALA A 82 -5.26 -3.11 1.60
C ALA A 82 -5.88 -2.80 2.95
N ALA A 83 -5.08 -2.78 4.00
CA ALA A 83 -5.53 -2.32 5.32
C ALA A 83 -4.44 -1.62 6.14
N GLY A 84 -4.87 -0.98 7.22
CA GLY A 84 -4.02 -0.13 8.05
C GLY A 84 -3.75 1.24 7.42
N GLU A 85 -3.19 2.17 8.19
CA GLU A 85 -2.90 3.53 7.74
C GLU A 85 -1.51 3.97 8.23
N VAL A 86 -0.52 3.98 7.32
CA VAL A 86 0.83 4.51 7.58
C VAL A 86 0.86 6.03 7.45
N ALA A 87 0.12 6.55 6.46
CA ALA A 87 -0.01 7.97 6.20
C ALA A 87 -1.28 8.24 5.40
N ARG A 88 -1.88 9.41 5.62
CA ARG A 88 -3.06 9.86 4.89
C ARG A 88 -2.87 11.25 4.30
N ILE A 89 -3.25 11.39 3.05
CA ILE A 89 -3.32 12.66 2.33
C ILE A 89 -4.78 13.09 2.30
N ARG A 90 -5.03 14.31 2.79
CA ARG A 90 -6.32 14.99 2.63
C ARG A 90 -6.12 16.32 1.93
N SER A 91 -7.04 16.66 1.04
CA SER A 91 -7.07 17.97 0.39
C SER A 91 -8.51 18.42 0.14
N THR A 92 -8.71 19.72 0.00
CA THR A 92 -10.03 20.35 -0.10
C THR A 92 -9.94 21.61 -0.96
N GLY A 93 -11.09 22.11 -1.41
CA GLY A 93 -11.22 23.26 -2.28
C GLY A 93 -10.90 22.97 -3.75
N LYS A 94 -10.90 24.03 -4.56
CA LYS A 94 -10.78 23.97 -6.02
C LYS A 94 -9.48 23.32 -6.52
N ASN A 95 -8.43 23.33 -5.70
CA ASN A 95 -7.12 22.79 -6.04
C ASN A 95 -6.87 21.37 -5.48
N ARG A 96 -7.88 20.74 -4.87
CA ARG A 96 -7.73 19.42 -4.22
C ARG A 96 -7.07 18.35 -5.10
N PHE A 97 -7.36 18.34 -6.40
CA PHE A 97 -6.75 17.38 -7.31
C PHE A 97 -5.23 17.57 -7.45
N SER A 98 -4.78 18.81 -7.67
CA SER A 98 -3.35 19.11 -7.83
C SER A 98 -2.60 19.00 -6.50
N ASP A 99 -3.24 19.41 -5.40
CA ASP A 99 -2.67 19.30 -4.06
C ASP A 99 -2.50 17.84 -3.63
N ALA A 100 -3.52 16.99 -3.83
CA ALA A 100 -3.43 15.55 -3.58
C ALA A 100 -2.37 14.89 -4.46
N SER A 101 -2.29 15.24 -5.76
CA SER A 101 -1.27 14.70 -6.67
C SER A 101 0.14 15.06 -6.22
N ARG A 102 0.38 16.33 -5.83
CA ARG A 102 1.69 16.79 -5.33
C ARG A 102 2.06 16.09 -4.03
N ALA A 103 1.12 16.01 -3.08
CA ALA A 103 1.33 15.29 -1.82
C ALA A 103 1.60 13.80 -2.05
N GLY A 104 0.86 13.17 -2.96
CA GLY A 104 1.02 11.75 -3.29
C GLY A 104 2.37 11.45 -3.91
N LYS A 105 2.80 12.26 -4.88
CA LYS A 105 4.15 12.16 -5.47
C LYS A 105 5.23 12.31 -4.40
N LYS A 106 5.09 13.29 -3.51
CA LYS A 106 6.03 13.49 -2.40
C LYS A 106 6.07 12.26 -1.49
N LEU A 107 4.90 11.76 -1.06
CA LEU A 107 4.81 10.61 -0.17
C LEU A 107 5.44 9.36 -0.79
N ILE A 108 5.14 9.04 -2.05
CA ILE A 108 5.77 7.93 -2.77
C ILE A 108 7.30 8.12 -2.90
N HIS A 109 7.77 9.34 -3.14
CA HIS A 109 9.22 9.62 -3.18
C HIS A 109 9.90 9.43 -1.82
N GLU A 110 9.17 9.53 -0.70
CA GLU A 110 9.69 9.28 0.65
C GLU A 110 9.77 7.77 0.96
N ILE A 111 9.28 6.87 0.09
CA ILE A 111 9.37 5.42 0.28
C ILE A 111 10.68 4.88 -0.30
N PHE A 112 11.39 4.08 0.50
CA PHE A 112 12.40 3.16 0.02
C PHE A 112 11.74 1.79 -0.19
N HIS A 113 11.57 1.42 -1.45
CA HIS A 113 10.91 0.17 -1.85
C HIS A 113 11.93 -0.85 -2.29
N PHE A 114 11.87 -2.04 -1.71
CA PHE A 114 12.60 -3.19 -2.16
C PHE A 114 11.65 -4.25 -2.71
N SER A 115 11.93 -4.74 -3.91
CA SER A 115 11.23 -5.88 -4.47
C SER A 115 12.13 -6.61 -5.46
N LYS A 116 12.05 -7.94 -5.46
CA LYS A 116 12.61 -8.79 -6.52
C LYS A 116 11.68 -8.93 -7.72
N LEU A 117 10.47 -8.37 -7.62
CA LEU A 117 9.46 -8.45 -8.67
C LEU A 117 9.65 -7.29 -9.65
N THR A 118 9.64 -7.61 -10.94
CA THR A 118 9.77 -6.62 -12.02
C THR A 118 8.40 -6.09 -12.50
N HIS A 119 7.31 -6.49 -11.86
CA HIS A 119 5.96 -6.19 -12.30
C HIS A 119 5.51 -4.79 -11.83
N SER A 120 4.99 -3.96 -12.73
CA SER A 120 4.65 -2.55 -12.42
C SER A 120 3.66 -2.36 -11.25
N LYS A 121 2.81 -3.35 -10.97
CA LYS A 121 1.83 -3.32 -9.88
C LYS A 121 2.42 -3.67 -8.50
N THR A 122 3.72 -3.89 -8.37
CA THR A 122 4.36 -4.26 -7.09
C THR A 122 4.93 -3.07 -6.34
N ALA A 123 4.90 -1.87 -6.93
CA ALA A 123 5.23 -0.65 -6.21
C ALA A 123 4.19 -0.36 -5.12
N PRO A 124 4.55 0.41 -4.07
CA PRO A 124 3.57 0.93 -3.11
C PRO A 124 2.54 1.82 -3.79
N HIS A 125 1.27 1.67 -3.41
CA HIS A 125 0.16 2.45 -3.95
C HIS A 125 -0.52 3.27 -2.85
N LEU A 126 -1.16 4.36 -3.28
CA LEU A 126 -2.06 5.14 -2.43
C LEU A 126 -3.50 4.81 -2.84
N PHE A 127 -4.35 4.54 -1.85
CA PHE A 127 -5.73 4.12 -2.08
C PHE A 127 -6.72 5.14 -1.55
N GLY A 128 -7.78 5.39 -2.32
CA GLY A 128 -8.81 6.34 -1.93
C GLY A 128 -9.44 7.01 -3.14
N GLY A 129 -9.78 8.28 -3.01
CA GLY A 129 -10.46 9.00 -4.08
C GLY A 129 -10.83 10.43 -3.77
N PHE A 130 -11.62 10.98 -4.68
CA PHE A 130 -12.15 12.33 -4.65
C PHE A 130 -13.66 12.27 -4.48
N SER A 131 -14.21 13.13 -3.61
CA SER A 131 -15.65 13.33 -3.59
C SER A 131 -16.08 14.19 -4.79
N PHE A 132 -17.40 14.30 -5.01
CA PHE A 132 -17.93 15.16 -6.07
C PHE A 132 -17.76 16.65 -5.79
N TYR A 133 -17.72 17.06 -4.51
CA TYR A 133 -17.69 18.46 -4.10
C TYR A 133 -16.30 18.92 -3.67
N ASP A 134 -16.01 20.19 -3.92
CA ASP A 134 -14.74 20.80 -3.49
C ASP A 134 -14.60 20.85 -1.97
N HIS A 135 -15.72 21.00 -1.26
CA HIS A 135 -15.78 20.88 0.19
C HIS A 135 -16.86 19.87 0.52
N ASN A 136 -16.50 18.84 1.28
CA ASN A 136 -17.48 17.89 1.76
C ASN A 136 -17.91 18.30 3.17
N ILE A 137 -19.17 18.73 3.28
CA ILE A 137 -19.76 19.28 4.51
C ILE A 137 -20.82 18.36 5.13
N SER A 138 -21.08 17.20 4.50
CA SER A 138 -22.04 16.24 5.04
C SER A 138 -21.44 15.49 6.23
N LYS A 139 -22.26 15.23 7.26
CA LYS A 139 -21.82 14.54 8.47
C LYS A 139 -21.29 13.13 8.17
N ASP A 140 -21.95 12.42 7.25
CA ASP A 140 -21.60 11.03 6.92
C ASP A 140 -20.27 10.91 6.15
N TRP A 141 -19.85 11.98 5.45
CA TRP A 141 -18.61 11.98 4.67
C TRP A 141 -17.53 12.90 5.24
N ALA A 142 -17.73 13.44 6.44
CA ALA A 142 -16.80 14.36 7.07
C ALA A 142 -15.41 13.72 7.25
N GLU A 143 -15.36 12.43 7.59
CA GLU A 143 -14.11 11.69 7.76
C GLU A 143 -13.40 11.39 6.44
N PHE A 144 -14.14 11.20 5.35
CA PHE A 144 -13.53 11.03 4.03
C PHE A 144 -12.98 12.37 3.50
N GLY A 145 -13.77 13.44 3.61
CA GLY A 145 -13.46 14.77 3.13
C GLY A 145 -13.71 14.95 1.63
N ALA A 146 -13.04 15.94 1.02
CA ALA A 146 -13.14 16.21 -0.41
C ALA A 146 -12.15 15.37 -1.25
N ALA A 147 -11.04 14.97 -0.65
CA ALA A 147 -10.09 14.02 -1.20
C ALA A 147 -9.40 13.30 -0.05
N SER A 148 -9.28 11.98 -0.15
CA SER A 148 -8.60 11.12 0.83
C SER A 148 -7.80 10.08 0.07
N PHE A 149 -6.51 9.98 0.34
CA PHE A 149 -5.66 8.89 -0.16
C PHE A 149 -4.77 8.37 0.97
N THR A 150 -4.83 7.07 1.22
CA THR A 150 -4.11 6.39 2.29
C THR A 150 -2.96 5.56 1.72
N LEU A 151 -1.78 5.69 2.33
CA LEU A 151 -0.71 4.69 2.23
C LEU A 151 -1.01 3.62 3.27
N PRO A 152 -1.38 2.39 2.87
CA PRO A 152 -1.73 1.34 3.80
C PRO A 152 -0.49 0.70 4.43
N GLU A 153 -0.71 -0.12 5.45
CA GLU A 153 0.34 -0.95 6.04
C GLU A 153 0.65 -2.19 5.17
N TRP A 154 -0.38 -2.75 4.52
CA TRP A 154 -0.27 -3.88 3.60
C TRP A 154 -1.30 -3.80 2.47
#